data_AF-A0A0Q5IX55-F1
#
_entry.id   AF-A0A0Q5IX55-F1
#
_cell.length_a   1.000
_cell.length_b   1.000
_cell.length_c   1.000
_cell.angle_alpha   90.00
_cell.angle_beta   90.00
_cell.angle_gamma   90.00
#
_symmetry.space_group_name_H-M   'P 1'
#
loop_
_entity.id
_entity.type
_entity.pdbx_description
1 polymer ?
#
loop_
_entity_poly.entity_id
_entity_poly.type
_entity_poly.pdbx_seq_one_letter_code
_entity_poly.pdbx_strand_id
1 'polypeptide(L)'
;MSDEAEFLSYARNRTVIGRRVVNSREELAALIDSAGAWGWTLDEFRRRAGVRFAGDTAYVTEFLWHGDGVPLSEIWQEVQAKHG
;
A
#
# COMPACT_ATOMS: atom_id res chain seq x y z
N MET A 1 9.67 -22.18 -18.30
CA MET A 1 10.19 -20.80 -18.30
C MET A 1 8.96 -19.93 -18.06
N SER A 2 8.76 -19.27 -16.92
CA SER A 2 9.67 -18.26 -16.39
C SER A 2 9.34 -17.78 -14.96
N ASP A 3 8.85 -18.61 -14.03
CA ASP A 3 8.76 -18.14 -12.63
C ASP A 3 10.14 -17.75 -12.08
N GLU A 4 11.18 -18.50 -12.44
CA GLU A 4 12.55 -18.23 -12.04
C GLU A 4 13.14 -16.99 -12.73
N ALA A 5 12.78 -16.70 -13.98
CA ALA A 5 13.27 -15.52 -14.69
C ALA A 5 12.54 -14.23 -14.23
N GLU A 6 11.26 -14.33 -13.90
CA GLU A 6 10.51 -13.24 -13.27
C GLU A 6 11.05 -12.99 -11.85
N PHE A 7 11.28 -14.05 -11.07
CA PHE A 7 11.86 -13.95 -9.73
C PHE A 7 13.31 -13.43 -9.75
N LEU A 8 14.14 -13.84 -10.72
CA LEU A 8 15.48 -13.29 -10.93
C LEU A 8 15.46 -11.84 -11.43
N SER A 9 14.44 -11.44 -12.21
CA SER A 9 14.19 -10.04 -12.55
C SER A 9 13.82 -9.22 -11.32
N TYR A 10 13.04 -9.78 -10.38
CA TYR A 10 12.78 -9.17 -9.08
C TYR A 10 14.03 -9.12 -8.19
N ALA A 11 14.87 -10.16 -8.20
CA ALA A 11 16.10 -10.25 -7.40
C ALA A 11 17.19 -9.27 -7.86
N ARG A 12 17.10 -8.74 -9.09
CA ARG A 12 17.98 -7.68 -9.58
C ARG A 12 17.52 -6.27 -9.20
N ASN A 13 16.27 -6.11 -8.78
CA ASN A 13 15.74 -4.81 -8.42
C ASN A 13 16.19 -4.42 -7.02
N ARG A 14 16.89 -3.28 -6.91
CA ARG A 14 17.14 -2.67 -5.60
C ARG A 14 15.78 -2.33 -4.98
N THR A 15 15.47 -2.95 -3.84
CA THR A 15 14.23 -2.65 -3.12
C THR A 15 14.52 -1.63 -2.03
N VAL A 16 13.82 -0.50 -2.09
CA VAL A 16 13.86 0.55 -1.06
C VAL A 16 12.54 0.52 -0.34
N ILE A 17 12.58 0.26 0.97
CA ILE A 17 11.39 0.20 1.81
C ILE A 17 11.26 1.52 2.57
N GLY A 18 10.20 2.26 2.27
CA GLY A 18 9.75 3.41 3.02
C GLY A 18 8.58 3.04 3.92
N ARG A 19 8.40 3.79 5.02
CA ARG A 19 7.24 3.64 5.91
C ARG A 19 6.44 4.93 5.91
N ARG A 20 5.13 4.80 5.79
CA ARG A 20 4.19 5.91 5.95
C ARG A 20 3.22 5.58 7.07
N VAL A 21 3.30 6.36 8.15
CA VAL A 21 2.33 6.29 9.24
C VAL A 21 1.14 7.17 8.87
N VAL A 22 -0.05 6.58 8.87
CA VAL A 22 -1.32 7.25 8.67
C VAL A 22 -1.87 7.61 10.04
N ASN A 23 -2.08 8.90 10.28
CA ASN A 23 -2.35 9.44 11.60
C ASN A 23 -3.84 9.66 11.89
N SER A 24 -4.66 9.71 10.84
CA SER A 24 -6.10 9.90 11.00
C SER A 24 -6.90 9.21 9.90
N ARG A 25 -8.21 9.06 10.14
CA ARG A 25 -9.15 8.46 9.17
C ARG A 25 -9.32 9.37 7.96
N GLU A 26 -9.24 10.68 8.15
CA GLU A 26 -9.28 11.68 7.08
C GLU A 26 -8.03 11.59 6.20
N GLU A 27 -6.84 11.40 6.79
CA GLU A 27 -5.62 11.14 6.01
C GLU A 27 -5.77 9.86 5.19
N LEU A 28 -6.32 8.79 5.78
CA LEU A 28 -6.57 7.55 5.07
C LEU A 28 -7.57 7.73 3.92
N ALA A 29 -8.67 8.47 4.16
CA ALA A 29 -9.67 8.75 3.13
C ALA A 29 -9.07 9.58 1.97
N ALA A 30 -8.25 10.59 2.26
CA ALA A 30 -7.55 11.35 1.23
C ALA A 30 -6.56 10.50 0.42
N LEU A 31 -5.88 9.56 1.08
CA LEU A 31 -5.02 8.58 0.41
C LEU A 31 -5.81 7.67 -0.53
N ILE A 32 -6.94 7.16 -0.06
CA ILE A 32 -7.84 6.31 -0.85
C ILE A 32 -8.35 7.09 -2.07
N ASP A 33 -8.81 8.32 -1.87
CA ASP A 33 -9.35 9.17 -2.93
C ASP A 33 -8.29 9.50 -4.00
N SER A 34 -7.10 9.94 -3.57
CA SER A 34 -5.99 10.24 -4.49
C SER A 34 -5.51 9.02 -5.29
N ALA A 35 -5.70 7.81 -4.75
CA ALA A 35 -5.36 6.56 -5.41
C ALA A 35 -6.53 5.97 -6.22
N GLY A 36 -7.74 6.55 -6.16
CA GLY A 36 -8.95 5.96 -6.74
C GLY A 36 -9.29 4.58 -6.16
N ALA A 37 -8.99 4.37 -4.87
CA ALA A 37 -9.01 3.06 -4.23
C ALA A 37 -10.30 2.77 -3.42
N TRP A 38 -11.36 3.55 -3.63
CA TRP A 38 -12.67 3.24 -3.06
C TRP A 38 -13.17 1.90 -3.61
N GLY A 39 -13.62 1.01 -2.73
CA GLY A 39 -14.00 -0.36 -3.06
C GLY A 39 -12.85 -1.36 -3.18
N TRP A 40 -11.59 -0.93 -3.05
CA TRP A 40 -10.44 -1.84 -3.08
C TRP A 40 -10.22 -2.53 -1.73
N THR A 41 -9.61 -3.72 -1.80
CA THR A 41 -9.05 -4.37 -0.61
C THR A 41 -7.77 -3.64 -0.18
N LEU A 42 -7.42 -3.73 1.12
CA LEU A 42 -6.17 -3.16 1.62
C LEU A 42 -4.93 -3.74 0.91
N ASP A 43 -4.95 -5.02 0.56
CA ASP A 43 -3.85 -5.66 -0.18
C ASP A 43 -3.74 -5.20 -1.63
N GLU A 44 -4.86 -4.90 -2.28
CA GLU A 44 -4.84 -4.27 -3.60
C GLU A 44 -4.26 -2.85 -3.52
N PHE A 45 -4.70 -2.05 -2.55
CA PHE A 45 -4.14 -0.73 -2.31
C PHE A 45 -2.64 -0.76 -2.05
N ARG A 46 -2.16 -1.66 -1.17
CA ARG A 46 -0.73 -1.83 -0.90
C ARG A 46 0.08 -2.19 -2.15
N ARG A 47 -0.46 -3.07 -3.00
CA ARG A 47 0.22 -3.48 -4.24
C ARG A 47 0.25 -2.38 -5.29
N ARG A 48 -0.84 -1.63 -5.45
CA ARG A 48 -0.99 -0.66 -6.55
C ARG A 48 -0.52 0.75 -6.19
N ALA A 49 -0.82 1.21 -4.97
CA ALA A 49 -0.43 2.53 -4.49
C ALA A 49 0.88 2.50 -3.67
N GLY A 50 1.20 1.37 -3.04
CA GLY A 50 2.40 1.20 -2.23
C GLY A 50 3.65 0.84 -3.00
N VAL A 51 3.56 0.43 -4.27
CA VAL A 51 4.73 0.03 -5.07
C VAL A 51 4.91 0.97 -6.25
N ARG A 52 6.10 1.56 -6.38
CA ARG A 52 6.52 2.33 -7.55
C ARG A 52 7.86 1.83 -8.06
N PHE A 53 8.01 1.80 -9.38
CA PHE A 53 9.26 1.44 -10.03
C PHE A 53 9.94 2.68 -10.61
N ALA A 54 11.24 2.84 -10.39
CA ALA A 54 12.07 3.81 -11.09
C ALA A 54 13.33 3.10 -11.61
N GLY A 55 13.35 2.82 -12.92
CA GLY A 55 14.34 1.91 -13.52
C GLY A 55 14.29 0.54 -12.85
N ASP A 56 15.47 0.05 -12.45
CA ASP A 56 15.64 -1.24 -11.76
C ASP A 56 15.45 -1.13 -10.23
N THR A 57 14.75 -0.10 -9.74
CA THR A 57 14.53 0.10 -8.30
C THR A 57 13.03 0.06 -8.00
N ALA A 58 12.65 -0.83 -7.09
CA ALA A 58 11.31 -0.90 -6.54
C ALA A 58 11.26 -0.12 -5.22
N TYR A 59 10.43 0.92 -5.17
CA TYR A 59 10.12 1.67 -3.97
C TYR A 59 8.83 1.13 -3.39
N VAL A 60 8.93 0.48 -2.24
CA VAL A 60 7.80 -0.11 -1.52
C VAL A 60 7.49 0.76 -0.31
N THR A 61 6.24 1.21 -0.19
CA THR A 61 5.73 1.99 0.94
C THR A 61 4.88 1.08 1.82
N GLU A 62 5.35 0.82 3.04
CA GLU A 62 4.57 0.18 4.08
C GLU A 62 3.66 1.22 4.74
N PHE A 63 2.35 1.02 4.64
CA PHE A 63 1.36 1.84 5.34
C PHE A 63 1.12 1.26 6.73
N LEU A 64 1.28 2.11 7.75
CA LEU A 64 1.08 1.81 9.16
C LEU A 64 -0.02 2.71 9.72
N TRP A 65 -0.75 2.24 10.73
CA TRP A 65 -1.71 3.05 11.45
C TRP A 65 -1.09 3.57 12.75
N HIS A 66 -1.33 4.85 13.07
CA HIS A 66 -0.78 5.48 14.27
C HIS A 66 -1.46 5.03 15.57
N GLY A 67 -2.75 4.68 15.53
CA GLY A 67 -3.52 4.41 16.74
C GLY A 67 -3.12 3.10 17.43
N ASP A 68 -2.83 3.19 18.72
CA ASP A 68 -2.48 2.03 19.55
C ASP A 68 -3.63 1.02 19.60
N GLY A 69 -3.30 -0.26 19.37
CA GLY A 69 -4.20 -1.39 19.56
C GLY A 69 -5.18 -1.68 18.43
N VAL A 70 -5.30 -0.82 17.41
CA VAL A 70 -6.20 -1.05 16.26
C VAL A 70 -5.39 -1.27 14.98
N PRO A 71 -5.55 -2.40 14.27
CA PRO A 71 -4.82 -2.64 13.05
C PRO A 71 -5.34 -1.77 11.89
N LEU A 72 -4.44 -1.38 10.98
CA LEU A 72 -4.80 -0.62 9.77
C LEU A 72 -5.92 -1.28 8.96
N SER A 73 -6.00 -2.62 8.97
CA SER A 73 -7.06 -3.37 8.27
C SER A 73 -8.46 -3.05 8.77
N GLU A 74 -8.62 -2.83 10.09
CA GLU A 74 -9.90 -2.49 10.70
C GLU A 74 -10.29 -1.07 10.32
N ILE A 75 -9.36 -0.12 10.48
CA ILE A 75 -9.58 1.27 10.09
C ILE A 75 -9.85 1.41 8.59
N TRP A 76 -9.18 0.62 7.74
CA TRP A 76 -9.45 0.57 6.31
C TRP A 76 -10.89 0.22 6.01
N GLN A 77 -11.41 -0.85 6.64
CA GLN A 77 -12.80 -1.27 6.45
C GLN A 77 -13.78 -0.22 6.94
N GLU A 78 -13.53 0.39 8.10
CA GLU A 78 -14.36 1.47 8.62
C GLU A 78 -14.45 2.66 7.66
N VAL A 79 -13.33 3.09 7.09
CA VAL A 79 -13.28 4.24 6.18
C VAL A 79 -14.00 3.89 4.86
N GLN A 80 -13.78 2.70 4.31
CA GLN A 80 -14.47 2.21 3.11
C GLN A 80 -15.99 2.15 3.32
N ALA A 81 -16.45 1.64 4.47
CA ALA A 81 -17.86 1.50 4.80
C ALA A 81 -18.60 2.82 5.00
N LYS A 82 -17.90 3.93 5.30
CA LYS A 82 -18.52 5.26 5.42
C LYS A 82 -18.77 5.93 4.07
N HIS A 83 -18.12 5.47 3.01
CA HIS A 83 -18.24 6.03 1.66
C HIS A 83 -19.21 5.24 0.77
N GLY A 84 -19.46 3.97 1.07
CA GLY A 84 -20.44 3.11 0.39
C GLY A 84 -21.82 3.16 1.03
#